data_AF-A0ABD3NBY6-F1
#
_entry.id   AF-A0ABD3NBY6-F1
#
_cell.length_a   1.000
_cell.length_b   1.000
_cell.length_c   1.000
_cell.angle_alpha   90.00
_cell.angle_beta   90.00
_cell.angle_gamma   90.00
#
_symmetry.space_group_name_H-M   'P 1'
#
loop_
_entity.id
_entity.type
_entity.pdbx_description
1 polymer ?
#
loop_
_entity_poly.entity_id
_entity_poly.type
_entity_poly.pdbx_seq_one_letter_code
_entity_poly.pdbx_strand_id
1 'polypeptide(L)'
;MAVAVDETRRQLLANPKAYIDRNQWMKLLQDYGLPLNEDQRKELDDAIAAKKKKNFKERILHGDRVYPELYQLAKMLFHTYNLDDKAGKWFTKLPRNPSDAVHRMGKWIAANRTKVSLPDVHLHQDADLTDVMKMDGFEVNEVFYYLPQGLALTHFFGIWGVNMDALMKPVVDDVLRLTGILLTEEEMRDYIPDILGKRRNESGWQPLDAASSRAKAAWALLLRKFIDDEVNIALPDEFLAEDMQEKVDAKVGEGFYNNNATFNPNNGDRTKLAWNETRLKSVLQVGVSSYEKMMVKYQKGTGGGPGAPQNFIDWQNRHESYIVNYTNQKESEFYLTVVFMWDKQHNFPLKPSSGPMLPGVGIEDEDFGDTFGETNTPQPANTSTTQSRSDKRNKPSAGADISSAIKQLTTARQKSTTDLIKALVNGETSAEKSTSDKQYEMVGRISDMRKAIKESENDINESKAKRRRIEEKYADDPRKKGKKVKKINYEIKQQEIVRETLKTTMMQYTKELRRLNDEDNNGNDDSDCSDGNSSSSEDSTIE
;
A
#
# COMPACT_ATOMS: atom_id res chain seq x y z
N MET A 1 11.74 -14.73 -2.70
CA MET A 1 11.19 -14.05 -3.89
C MET A 1 11.62 -14.73 -5.18
N ALA A 2 12.93 -14.93 -5.44
CA ALA A 2 13.41 -15.69 -6.61
C ALA A 2 12.90 -17.16 -6.65
N VAL A 3 13.01 -17.88 -5.53
CA VAL A 3 12.65 -19.32 -5.43
C VAL A 3 11.19 -19.62 -5.80
N ALA A 4 10.27 -18.72 -5.50
CA ALA A 4 8.84 -18.92 -5.74
C ALA A 4 8.39 -18.51 -7.14
N VAL A 5 9.02 -17.47 -7.70
CA VAL A 5 8.87 -17.13 -9.11
C VAL A 5 9.39 -18.29 -9.96
N ASP A 6 10.47 -18.95 -9.53
CA ASP A 6 11.00 -20.14 -10.19
C ASP A 6 10.03 -21.32 -10.11
N GLU A 7 9.34 -21.55 -9.00
CA GLU A 7 8.42 -22.69 -8.88
C GLU A 7 7.14 -22.51 -9.73
N THR A 8 6.50 -21.34 -9.66
CA THR A 8 5.36 -20.98 -10.52
C THR A 8 5.75 -21.05 -12.00
N ARG A 9 6.96 -20.59 -12.34
CA ARG A 9 7.51 -20.68 -13.70
C ARG A 9 7.79 -22.12 -14.11
N ARG A 10 8.30 -22.98 -13.22
CA ARG A 10 8.48 -24.42 -13.48
C ARG A 10 7.14 -25.10 -13.76
N GLN A 11 6.11 -24.81 -12.97
CA GLN A 11 4.76 -25.36 -13.18
C GLN A 11 4.16 -24.90 -14.51
N LEU A 12 4.39 -23.63 -14.89
CA LEU A 12 3.99 -23.12 -16.20
C LEU A 12 4.73 -23.81 -17.34
N LEU A 13 6.05 -23.99 -17.23
CA LEU A 13 6.88 -24.68 -18.22
C LEU A 13 6.55 -26.18 -18.31
N ALA A 14 6.06 -26.78 -17.23
CA ALA A 14 5.62 -28.18 -17.22
C ALA A 14 4.21 -28.38 -17.82
N ASN A 15 3.45 -27.31 -18.08
CA ASN A 15 2.08 -27.40 -18.56
C ASN A 15 2.03 -27.51 -20.10
N PRO A 16 1.64 -28.65 -20.68
CA PRO A 16 1.61 -28.83 -22.14
C PRO A 16 0.66 -27.86 -22.85
N LYS A 17 -0.38 -27.39 -22.15
CA LYS A 17 -1.36 -26.43 -22.71
C LYS A 17 -0.82 -25.00 -22.84
N ALA A 18 0.32 -24.70 -22.23
CA ALA A 18 0.98 -23.40 -22.37
C ALA A 18 1.75 -23.28 -23.70
N TYR A 19 1.82 -24.36 -24.47
CA TYR A 19 2.59 -24.45 -25.71
C TYR A 19 1.66 -24.54 -26.93
N ILE A 20 2.10 -23.95 -28.02
CA ILE A 20 1.48 -24.15 -29.34
C ILE A 20 1.99 -25.48 -29.90
N ASP A 21 1.17 -26.14 -30.73
CA ASP A 21 1.59 -27.31 -31.49
C ASP A 21 2.97 -27.08 -32.15
N ARG A 22 3.86 -28.05 -31.99
CA ARG A 22 5.26 -27.92 -32.38
C ARG A 22 5.42 -27.72 -33.89
N ASN A 23 4.65 -28.43 -34.71
CA ASN A 23 4.70 -28.29 -36.17
C ASN A 23 4.24 -26.90 -36.60
N GLN A 24 3.14 -26.44 -36.00
CA GLN A 24 2.58 -25.13 -36.31
C GLN A 24 3.50 -23.98 -35.86
N TRP A 25 4.12 -24.11 -34.68
CA TRP A 25 5.13 -23.17 -34.20
C TRP A 25 6.30 -23.05 -35.18
N MET A 26 6.90 -24.19 -35.55
CA MET A 26 8.07 -24.22 -36.41
C MET A 26 7.77 -23.70 -37.81
N LYS A 27 6.61 -24.05 -38.38
CA LYS A 27 6.16 -23.59 -39.70
C LYS A 27 6.05 -22.07 -39.75
N LEU A 28 5.32 -21.46 -38.82
CA LEU A 28 5.10 -20.00 -38.81
C LEU A 28 6.34 -19.21 -38.42
N LEU A 29 7.31 -19.84 -37.73
CA LEU A 29 8.57 -19.21 -37.36
C LEU A 29 9.48 -18.93 -38.56
N GLN A 30 9.29 -19.65 -39.67
CA GLN A 30 10.10 -19.55 -40.90
C GLN A 30 9.83 -18.29 -41.74
N ASP A 31 9.02 -17.36 -41.26
CA ASP A 31 8.73 -16.11 -41.96
C ASP A 31 10.00 -15.27 -42.20
N TYR A 32 10.59 -15.33 -43.40
CA TYR A 32 11.75 -14.51 -43.75
C TYR A 32 11.42 -13.01 -43.84
N GLY A 33 10.13 -12.66 -43.81
CA GLY A 33 9.64 -11.30 -43.96
C GLY A 33 9.73 -10.80 -45.38
N LEU A 34 8.75 -9.99 -45.76
CA LEU A 34 8.74 -9.29 -47.03
C LEU A 34 9.47 -7.94 -46.86
N PRO A 35 10.47 -7.62 -47.71
CA PRO A 35 11.10 -6.31 -47.68
C PRO A 35 10.09 -5.22 -48.04
N LEU A 36 10.17 -4.09 -47.35
CA LEU A 36 9.40 -2.89 -47.69
C LEU A 36 10.04 -2.17 -48.87
N ASN A 37 9.30 -2.01 -49.97
CA ASN A 37 9.70 -1.12 -51.07
C ASN A 37 9.66 0.35 -50.61
N GLU A 38 10.39 1.25 -51.28
CA GLU A 38 10.47 2.68 -50.90
C GLU A 38 9.09 3.34 -50.78
N ASP A 39 8.17 3.03 -51.70
CA ASP A 39 6.79 3.54 -51.68
C ASP A 39 6.01 3.04 -50.45
N GLN A 40 6.19 1.78 -50.07
CA GLN A 40 5.52 1.18 -48.91
C GLN A 40 6.12 1.68 -47.60
N ARG A 41 7.43 1.99 -47.59
CA ARG A 41 8.10 2.61 -46.44
C ARG A 41 7.58 4.03 -46.23
N LYS A 42 7.43 4.80 -47.31
CA LYS A 42 6.85 6.14 -47.25
C LYS A 42 5.38 6.12 -46.80
N GLU A 43 4.57 5.19 -47.33
CA GLU A 43 3.18 5.00 -46.88
C GLU A 43 3.09 4.62 -45.39
N LEU A 44 4.02 3.79 -44.91
CA LEU A 44 4.10 3.40 -43.52
C LEU A 44 4.50 4.57 -42.61
N ASP A 45 5.51 5.35 -43.00
CA ASP A 45 5.95 6.54 -42.26
C ASP A 45 4.84 7.59 -42.19
N ASP A 46 4.14 7.82 -43.30
CA ASP A 46 2.98 8.70 -43.38
C ASP A 46 1.81 8.19 -42.51
N ALA A 47 1.56 6.87 -42.49
CA ALA A 47 0.53 6.26 -41.65
C ALA A 47 0.87 6.29 -40.15
N ILE A 48 2.15 6.17 -39.79
CA ILE A 48 2.66 6.34 -38.42
C ILE A 48 2.50 7.79 -37.98
N ALA A 49 2.89 8.75 -38.83
CA ALA A 49 2.75 10.18 -38.59
C ALA A 49 1.27 10.60 -38.44
N ALA A 50 0.39 10.05 -39.26
CA ALA A 50 -1.05 10.33 -39.23
C ALA A 50 -1.84 9.54 -38.16
N LYS A 51 -1.19 8.66 -37.37
CA LYS A 51 -1.83 7.72 -36.42
C LYS A 51 -2.92 6.83 -37.05
N LYS A 52 -2.95 6.67 -38.37
CA LYS A 52 -3.95 5.88 -39.10
C LYS A 52 -3.36 4.51 -39.49
N LYS A 53 -3.17 3.62 -38.51
CA LYS A 53 -2.57 2.29 -38.72
C LYS A 53 -3.54 1.25 -39.33
N LYS A 54 -4.40 1.59 -40.30
CA LYS A 54 -5.39 0.64 -40.82
C LYS A 54 -4.77 -0.45 -41.72
N ASN A 55 -3.74 -0.15 -42.50
CA ASN A 55 -3.22 -1.05 -43.53
C ASN A 55 -2.22 -2.12 -43.01
N PHE A 56 -1.70 -1.97 -41.77
CA PHE A 56 -0.66 -2.85 -41.21
C PHE A 56 -1.10 -3.57 -39.91
N LYS A 57 -2.41 -3.65 -39.63
CA LYS A 57 -2.90 -4.23 -38.37
C LYS A 57 -2.57 -5.71 -38.21
N GLU A 58 -2.50 -6.45 -39.31
CA GLU A 58 -2.33 -7.91 -39.34
C GLU A 58 -0.93 -8.34 -39.75
N ARG A 59 0.07 -7.48 -39.54
CA ARG A 59 1.46 -7.77 -39.91
C ARG A 59 2.41 -7.26 -38.84
N ILE A 60 3.49 -8.00 -38.56
CA ILE A 60 4.53 -7.53 -37.65
C ILE A 60 5.54 -6.72 -38.44
N LEU A 61 5.78 -5.49 -38.02
CA LEU A 61 6.86 -4.65 -38.55
C LEU A 61 8.09 -4.78 -37.65
N HIS A 62 9.21 -5.21 -38.23
CA HIS A 62 10.49 -5.26 -37.52
C HIS A 62 11.66 -5.02 -38.49
N GLY A 63 12.49 -4.00 -38.20
CA GLY A 63 13.50 -3.53 -39.15
C GLY A 63 12.87 -2.98 -40.42
N ASP A 64 13.39 -3.40 -41.57
CA ASP A 64 12.95 -3.05 -42.92
C ASP A 64 11.99 -4.08 -43.55
N ARG A 65 11.43 -4.99 -42.73
CA ARG A 65 10.62 -6.12 -43.18
C ARG A 65 9.28 -6.22 -42.47
N VAL A 66 8.35 -6.87 -43.16
CA VAL A 66 6.99 -7.14 -42.70
C VAL A 66 6.75 -8.65 -42.62
N TYR A 67 6.28 -9.12 -41.47
CA TYR A 67 6.14 -10.54 -41.15
C TYR A 67 4.67 -10.90 -40.89
N PRO A 68 3.93 -11.42 -41.90
CA PRO A 68 2.53 -11.83 -41.75
C PRO A 68 2.36 -13.15 -40.99
N GLU A 69 3.28 -14.11 -41.13
CA GLU A 69 3.17 -15.41 -40.44
C GLU A 69 3.58 -15.28 -38.98
N LEU A 70 4.56 -14.42 -38.66
CA LEU A 70 4.85 -14.08 -37.25
C LEU A 70 3.67 -13.37 -36.57
N TYR A 71 2.85 -12.63 -37.33
CA TYR A 71 1.62 -12.06 -36.78
C TYR A 71 0.62 -13.16 -36.39
N GLN A 72 0.44 -14.16 -37.26
CA GLN A 72 -0.41 -15.32 -36.96
C GLN A 72 0.11 -16.09 -35.75
N LEU A 73 1.42 -16.33 -35.67
CA LEU A 73 2.07 -16.98 -34.54
C LEU A 73 1.83 -16.22 -33.23
N ALA A 74 2.03 -14.91 -33.23
CA ALA A 74 1.78 -14.07 -32.08
C ALA A 74 0.30 -14.02 -31.67
N LYS A 75 -0.63 -14.09 -32.64
CA LYS A 75 -2.07 -14.18 -32.37
C LYS A 75 -2.44 -15.51 -31.71
N MET A 76 -1.82 -16.61 -32.15
CA MET A 76 -1.97 -17.92 -31.52
C MET A 76 -1.42 -17.95 -30.10
N LEU A 77 -0.25 -17.34 -29.85
CA LEU A 77 0.31 -17.21 -28.50
C LEU A 77 -0.63 -16.42 -27.60
N PHE A 78 -1.12 -15.28 -28.09
CA PHE A 78 -2.09 -14.48 -27.36
C PHE A 78 -3.34 -15.29 -27.00
N HIS A 79 -3.89 -16.06 -27.95
CA HIS A 79 -5.03 -16.93 -27.70
C HIS A 79 -4.72 -17.99 -26.64
N THR A 80 -3.58 -18.68 -26.77
CA THR A 80 -3.12 -19.71 -25.82
C THR A 80 -2.98 -19.14 -24.40
N TYR A 81 -2.48 -17.92 -24.27
CA TYR A 81 -2.27 -17.27 -22.96
C TYR A 81 -3.53 -16.61 -22.39
N ASN A 82 -4.54 -16.33 -23.22
CA ASN A 82 -5.74 -15.57 -22.84
C ASN A 82 -6.99 -16.44 -22.64
N LEU A 83 -7.14 -17.56 -23.38
CA LEU A 83 -8.44 -18.25 -23.53
C LEU A 83 -8.58 -19.59 -22.82
N ASP A 84 -7.49 -20.22 -22.39
CA ASP A 84 -7.61 -21.42 -21.57
C ASP A 84 -7.75 -21.00 -20.09
N ASP A 85 -8.87 -21.35 -19.45
CA ASP A 85 -9.12 -21.21 -17.99
C ASP A 85 -7.96 -21.77 -17.12
N LYS A 86 -7.05 -22.54 -17.72
CA LYS A 86 -5.85 -23.10 -17.08
C LYS A 86 -4.55 -22.34 -17.34
N ALA A 87 -4.45 -21.59 -18.45
CA ALA A 87 -3.28 -20.80 -18.85
C ALA A 87 -3.45 -19.30 -18.50
N GLY A 88 -4.67 -18.76 -18.62
CA GLY A 88 -5.00 -17.36 -18.31
C GLY A 88 -4.74 -16.98 -16.84
N LYS A 89 -4.87 -17.95 -15.93
CA LYS A 89 -4.50 -17.76 -14.51
C LYS A 89 -3.04 -17.36 -14.32
N TRP A 90 -2.16 -17.74 -15.25
CA TRP A 90 -0.73 -17.42 -15.18
C TRP A 90 -0.40 -16.06 -15.79
N PHE A 91 -1.23 -15.50 -16.67
CA PHE A 91 -0.98 -14.26 -17.42
C PHE A 91 -1.95 -13.13 -17.04
N THR A 92 -2.05 -12.81 -15.75
CA THR A 92 -3.06 -11.89 -15.20
C THR A 92 -2.97 -10.44 -15.69
N LYS A 93 -1.82 -10.02 -16.24
CA LYS A 93 -1.61 -8.67 -16.79
C LYS A 93 -1.73 -8.62 -18.31
N LEU A 94 -2.07 -9.72 -18.98
CA LEU A 94 -2.22 -9.72 -20.42
C LEU A 94 -3.39 -8.80 -20.81
N PRO A 95 -3.19 -7.83 -21.71
CA PRO A 95 -4.25 -6.91 -22.11
C PRO A 95 -5.41 -7.65 -22.78
N ARG A 96 -6.66 -7.27 -22.46
CA ARG A 96 -7.85 -7.79 -23.17
C ARG A 96 -7.87 -7.42 -24.65
N ASN A 97 -7.28 -6.27 -25.02
CA ASN A 97 -7.15 -5.87 -26.40
C ASN A 97 -5.95 -6.61 -27.04
N PRO A 98 -6.18 -7.49 -28.04
CA PRO A 98 -5.13 -8.31 -28.63
C PRO A 98 -4.11 -7.49 -29.42
N SER A 99 -4.50 -6.34 -29.99
CA SER A 99 -3.68 -5.65 -31.00
C SER A 99 -2.28 -5.32 -30.50
N ASP A 100 -2.14 -4.63 -29.37
CA ASP A 100 -0.82 -4.22 -28.87
C ASP A 100 0.00 -5.40 -28.33
N ALA A 101 -0.66 -6.38 -27.71
CA ALA A 101 -0.01 -7.55 -27.15
C ALA A 101 0.56 -8.46 -28.24
N VAL A 102 -0.23 -8.75 -29.28
CA VAL A 102 0.18 -9.54 -30.45
C VAL A 102 1.36 -8.87 -31.16
N HIS A 103 1.30 -7.54 -31.36
CA HIS A 103 2.40 -6.82 -32.00
C HIS A 103 3.69 -6.86 -31.16
N ARG A 104 3.59 -6.77 -29.83
CA ARG A 104 4.76 -6.92 -28.94
C ARG A 104 5.34 -8.34 -28.99
N MET A 105 4.48 -9.36 -28.94
CA MET A 105 4.91 -10.76 -29.03
C MET A 105 5.63 -11.03 -30.35
N GLY A 106 5.03 -10.66 -31.47
CA GLY A 106 5.60 -10.88 -32.80
C GLY A 106 6.91 -10.13 -33.02
N LYS A 107 7.02 -8.88 -32.55
CA LYS A 107 8.29 -8.13 -32.61
C LYS A 107 9.39 -8.78 -31.80
N TRP A 108 9.06 -9.31 -30.62
CA TRP A 108 10.04 -10.01 -29.79
C TRP A 108 10.51 -11.31 -30.46
N ILE A 109 9.59 -12.09 -31.03
CA ILE A 109 9.93 -13.31 -31.77
C ILE A 109 10.84 -12.99 -32.97
N ALA A 110 10.49 -11.97 -33.75
CA ALA A 110 11.29 -11.54 -34.89
C ALA A 110 12.74 -11.19 -34.50
N ALA A 111 12.92 -10.56 -33.34
CA ALA A 111 14.22 -10.12 -32.83
C ALA A 111 15.05 -11.22 -32.16
N ASN A 112 14.42 -12.29 -31.64
CA ASN A 112 15.08 -13.30 -30.80
C ASN A 112 15.19 -14.68 -31.44
N ARG A 113 14.50 -14.93 -32.56
CA ARG A 113 14.74 -16.15 -33.34
C ARG A 113 16.15 -16.16 -33.91
N THR A 114 16.78 -17.31 -33.91
CA THR A 114 18.14 -17.50 -34.41
C THR A 114 18.08 -18.15 -35.79
N LYS A 115 18.87 -17.65 -36.73
CA LYS A 115 19.05 -18.27 -38.05
C LYS A 115 20.08 -19.40 -37.90
N VAL A 116 19.68 -20.63 -38.21
CA VAL A 116 20.49 -21.83 -38.03
C VAL A 116 20.70 -22.47 -39.40
N SER A 117 21.96 -22.70 -39.76
CA SER A 117 22.34 -23.48 -40.94
C SER A 117 22.24 -24.96 -40.64
N LEU A 118 21.72 -25.77 -41.56
CA LEU A 118 21.59 -27.22 -41.39
C LEU A 118 22.91 -27.91 -41.01
N PRO A 119 24.07 -27.56 -41.62
CA PRO A 119 25.36 -28.09 -41.22
C PRO A 119 25.75 -27.71 -39.80
N ASP A 120 25.30 -26.57 -39.26
CA ASP A 120 25.73 -26.04 -37.96
C ASP A 120 24.84 -26.49 -36.80
N VAL A 121 23.81 -27.31 -37.05
CA VAL A 121 22.85 -27.73 -36.01
C VAL A 121 23.53 -28.46 -34.86
N HIS A 122 24.55 -29.28 -35.16
CA HIS A 122 25.31 -30.03 -34.15
C HIS A 122 26.15 -29.14 -33.21
N LEU A 123 26.34 -27.86 -33.55
CA LEU A 123 27.01 -26.88 -32.69
C LEU A 123 26.07 -26.32 -31.61
N HIS A 124 24.77 -26.53 -31.72
CA HIS A 124 23.78 -26.11 -30.74
C HIS A 124 23.51 -27.24 -29.72
N GLN A 125 23.66 -26.93 -28.44
CA GLN A 125 23.46 -27.88 -27.32
C GLN A 125 21.98 -28.14 -26.98
N ASP A 126 21.05 -27.79 -27.88
CA ASP A 126 19.61 -27.86 -27.61
C ASP A 126 19.03 -29.17 -28.15
N ALA A 127 18.57 -30.05 -27.25
CA ALA A 127 17.96 -31.32 -27.60
C ALA A 127 16.70 -31.13 -28.47
N ASP A 128 15.95 -30.04 -28.25
CA ASP A 128 14.74 -29.74 -29.02
C ASP A 128 15.05 -29.37 -30.48
N LEU A 129 16.25 -28.87 -30.77
CA LEU A 129 16.66 -28.53 -32.13
C LEU A 129 16.93 -29.77 -32.99
N THR A 130 17.46 -30.84 -32.39
CA THR A 130 17.76 -32.10 -33.09
C THR A 130 16.49 -32.82 -33.56
N ASP A 131 15.44 -32.74 -32.75
CA ASP A 131 14.13 -33.31 -33.11
C ASP A 131 13.37 -32.47 -34.14
N VAL A 132 13.64 -31.15 -34.20
CA VAL A 132 13.09 -30.28 -35.25
C VAL A 132 13.62 -30.67 -36.64
N MET A 133 14.86 -31.17 -36.74
CA MET A 133 15.42 -31.64 -38.02
C MET A 133 14.68 -32.84 -38.60
N LYS A 134 14.02 -33.65 -37.76
CA LYS A 134 13.28 -34.84 -38.17
C LYS A 134 11.83 -34.52 -38.60
N MET A 135 11.46 -33.25 -38.63
CA MET A 135 10.11 -32.81 -38.99
C MET A 135 10.00 -32.64 -40.52
N ASP A 136 8.90 -33.12 -41.09
CA ASP A 136 8.64 -33.06 -42.52
C ASP A 136 8.75 -31.62 -43.07
N GLY A 137 9.56 -31.44 -44.12
CA GLY A 137 9.75 -30.16 -44.81
C GLY A 137 10.94 -29.32 -44.33
N PHE A 138 11.65 -29.73 -43.27
CA PHE A 138 12.87 -29.07 -42.80
C PHE A 138 14.16 -29.73 -43.30
N GLU A 139 14.08 -30.98 -43.79
CA GLU A 139 15.21 -31.75 -44.34
C GLU A 139 15.81 -31.14 -45.62
N VAL A 140 15.07 -30.25 -46.30
CA VAL A 140 15.43 -29.68 -47.61
C VAL A 140 16.00 -28.25 -47.50
N ASN A 141 15.76 -27.55 -46.39
CA ASN A 141 16.15 -26.16 -46.24
C ASN A 141 17.58 -26.07 -45.67
N GLU A 142 18.51 -25.47 -46.43
CA GLU A 142 19.88 -25.23 -45.97
C GLU A 142 19.95 -24.34 -44.72
N VAL A 143 18.94 -23.46 -44.53
CA VAL A 143 18.88 -22.53 -43.42
C VAL A 143 17.45 -22.31 -42.95
N PHE A 144 17.23 -22.35 -41.63
CA PHE A 144 15.92 -22.15 -41.01
C PHE A 144 16.03 -21.28 -39.75
N TYR A 145 14.89 -20.82 -39.23
CA TYR A 145 14.80 -20.08 -37.97
C TYR A 145 14.42 -20.99 -36.82
N TYR A 146 15.07 -20.80 -35.67
CA TYR A 146 14.81 -21.53 -34.44
C TYR A 146 14.61 -20.59 -33.25
N LEU A 147 13.64 -20.92 -32.41
CA LEU A 147 13.34 -20.24 -31.15
C LEU A 147 12.61 -21.23 -30.23
N PRO A 148 13.21 -21.61 -29.07
CA PRO A 148 12.54 -22.46 -28.11
C PRO A 148 11.25 -21.82 -27.58
N GLN A 149 10.13 -22.55 -27.60
CA GLN A 149 8.87 -22.04 -27.06
C GLN A 149 8.97 -21.74 -25.55
N GLY A 150 9.75 -22.52 -24.79
CA GLY A 150 9.95 -22.28 -23.36
C GLY A 150 10.65 -20.95 -23.06
N LEU A 151 11.50 -20.46 -23.97
CA LEU A 151 12.14 -19.15 -23.87
C LEU A 151 11.12 -18.04 -24.08
N ALA A 152 10.27 -18.16 -25.11
CA ALA A 152 9.18 -17.24 -25.38
C ALA A 152 8.18 -17.18 -24.20
N LEU A 153 7.78 -18.35 -23.69
CA LEU A 153 6.87 -18.48 -22.55
C LEU A 153 7.42 -17.82 -21.30
N THR A 154 8.69 -18.08 -20.98
CA THR A 154 9.43 -17.41 -19.88
C THR A 154 9.38 -15.90 -20.05
N HIS A 155 9.73 -15.40 -21.23
CA HIS A 155 9.85 -13.96 -21.48
C HIS A 155 8.50 -13.27 -21.28
N PHE A 156 7.44 -13.79 -21.91
CA PHE A 156 6.11 -13.21 -21.80
C PHE A 156 5.52 -13.36 -20.40
N PHE A 157 5.87 -14.43 -19.66
CA PHE A 157 5.48 -14.56 -18.26
C PHE A 157 6.17 -13.48 -17.40
N GLY A 158 7.42 -13.12 -17.68
CA GLY A 158 8.08 -11.99 -17.01
C GLY A 158 7.37 -10.65 -17.21
N ILE A 159 6.70 -10.46 -18.36
CA ILE A 159 6.00 -9.21 -18.70
C ILE A 159 4.56 -9.20 -18.18
N TRP A 160 3.81 -10.26 -18.48
CA TRP A 160 2.36 -10.33 -18.28
C TRP A 160 1.92 -11.37 -17.23
N GLY A 161 2.87 -12.09 -16.65
CA GLY A 161 2.61 -13.15 -15.68
C GLY A 161 2.03 -12.66 -14.36
N VAL A 162 1.64 -13.63 -13.52
CA VAL A 162 1.08 -13.37 -12.19
C VAL A 162 2.04 -12.53 -11.38
N ASN A 163 1.57 -11.37 -10.92
CA ASN A 163 2.30 -10.63 -9.91
C ASN A 163 2.12 -11.35 -8.57
N MET A 164 3.13 -12.08 -8.12
CA MET A 164 3.14 -12.66 -6.78
C MET A 164 2.86 -11.59 -5.71
N ASP A 165 3.26 -10.34 -5.91
CA ASP A 165 2.93 -9.26 -4.97
C ASP A 165 1.44 -8.95 -4.87
N ALA A 166 0.66 -9.22 -5.93
CA ALA A 166 -0.79 -9.06 -5.90
C ALA A 166 -1.47 -10.25 -5.21
N LEU A 167 -1.01 -11.48 -5.47
CA LEU A 167 -1.50 -12.67 -4.77
C LEU A 167 -1.14 -12.64 -3.27
N MET A 168 0.06 -12.17 -2.93
CA MET A 168 0.55 -12.07 -1.56
C MET A 168 0.12 -10.77 -0.86
N LYS A 169 -0.88 -10.05 -1.40
CA LYS A 169 -1.52 -8.99 -0.62
C LYS A 169 -2.21 -9.63 0.60
N PRO A 170 -2.07 -9.03 1.79
CA PRO A 170 -2.78 -9.50 2.97
C PRO A 170 -4.28 -9.56 2.74
N VAL A 171 -4.89 -10.69 3.06
CA VAL A 171 -6.34 -10.87 3.13
C VAL A 171 -6.76 -11.21 4.57
N VAL A 172 -8.07 -11.21 4.83
CA VAL A 172 -8.63 -11.50 6.17
C VAL A 172 -8.14 -12.84 6.72
N ASP A 173 -8.15 -13.90 5.90
CA ASP A 173 -7.65 -15.23 6.29
C ASP A 173 -6.20 -15.18 6.79
N ASP A 174 -5.31 -14.43 6.12
CA ASP A 174 -3.90 -14.33 6.55
C ASP A 174 -3.79 -13.61 7.89
N VAL A 175 -4.59 -12.57 8.09
CA VAL A 175 -4.60 -11.78 9.33
C VAL A 175 -5.10 -12.64 10.48
N LEU A 176 -6.19 -13.37 10.27
CA LEU A 176 -6.75 -14.30 11.27
C LEU A 176 -5.79 -15.44 11.58
N ARG A 177 -5.15 -16.04 10.55
CA ARG A 177 -4.14 -17.09 10.77
C ARG A 177 -2.97 -16.56 11.61
N LEU A 178 -2.39 -15.42 11.20
CA LEU A 178 -1.23 -14.86 11.88
C LEU A 178 -1.54 -14.45 13.32
N THR A 179 -2.71 -13.83 13.53
CA THR A 179 -3.15 -13.38 14.86
C THR A 179 -3.54 -14.55 15.74
N GLY A 180 -4.20 -15.57 15.17
CA GLY A 180 -4.51 -16.82 15.84
C GLY A 180 -3.24 -17.51 16.32
N ILE A 181 -2.24 -17.72 15.44
CA ILE A 181 -0.94 -18.29 15.84
C ILE A 181 -0.30 -17.50 16.99
N LEU A 182 -0.37 -16.17 16.96
CA LEU A 182 0.22 -15.33 18.02
C LEU A 182 -0.47 -15.52 19.38
N LEU A 183 -1.78 -15.70 19.39
CA LEU A 183 -2.59 -15.69 20.61
C LEU A 183 -2.88 -17.10 21.14
N THR A 184 -3.12 -18.08 20.27
CA THR A 184 -3.51 -19.44 20.67
C THR A 184 -2.30 -20.32 20.98
N GLU A 185 -1.20 -20.20 20.21
CA GLU A 185 0.01 -20.98 20.45
C GLU A 185 0.77 -20.47 21.67
N GLU A 186 0.94 -21.33 22.69
CA GLU A 186 1.65 -21.00 23.94
C GLU A 186 3.05 -20.43 23.69
N GLU A 187 3.82 -21.10 22.82
CA GLU A 187 5.19 -20.71 22.49
C GLU A 187 5.29 -19.30 21.87
N MET A 188 4.24 -18.84 21.19
CA MET A 188 4.23 -17.54 20.52
C MET A 188 3.81 -16.40 21.44
N ARG A 189 3.02 -16.68 22.48
CA ARG A 189 2.47 -15.66 23.39
C ARG A 189 3.58 -14.87 24.09
N ASP A 190 4.63 -15.55 24.53
CA ASP A 190 5.79 -14.91 25.21
C ASP A 190 6.57 -13.95 24.30
N TYR A 191 6.44 -14.11 22.99
CA TYR A 191 7.10 -13.26 22.00
C TYR A 191 6.22 -12.10 21.51
N ILE A 192 4.94 -12.00 21.92
CA ILE A 192 4.06 -10.90 21.50
C ILE A 192 4.68 -9.52 21.79
N PRO A 193 5.27 -9.24 22.97
CA PRO A 193 5.91 -7.95 23.23
C PRO A 193 7.07 -7.67 22.25
N ASP A 194 7.90 -8.67 21.99
CA ASP A 194 9.06 -8.58 21.07
C ASP A 194 8.61 -8.32 19.63
N ILE A 195 7.53 -8.98 19.19
CA ILE A 195 6.95 -8.88 17.84
C ILE A 195 6.28 -7.52 17.62
N LEU A 196 5.56 -7.02 18.62
CA LEU A 196 4.90 -5.71 18.58
C LEU A 196 5.88 -4.55 18.83
N GLY A 197 7.15 -4.84 19.15
CA GLY A 197 8.13 -3.82 19.52
C GLY A 197 7.80 -3.12 20.84
N LYS A 198 6.97 -3.74 21.68
CA LYS A 198 6.65 -3.28 23.03
C LYS A 198 7.80 -3.67 23.95
N ARG A 199 8.42 -2.67 24.58
CA ARG A 199 9.46 -2.93 25.59
C ARG A 199 8.77 -3.44 26.84
N ARG A 200 9.23 -4.57 27.39
CA ARG A 200 8.93 -4.93 28.78
C ARG A 200 9.40 -3.77 29.65
N ASN A 201 8.58 -3.32 30.59
CA ASN A 201 8.93 -2.30 31.60
C ASN A 201 9.94 -2.86 32.63
N GLU A 202 10.89 -3.68 32.18
CA GLU A 202 11.94 -4.26 33.01
C GLU A 202 13.11 -3.28 33.00
N SER A 203 13.34 -2.65 34.14
CA SER A 203 14.47 -1.75 34.39
C SER A 203 15.79 -2.51 34.35
N GLY A 204 16.43 -2.56 33.17
CA GLY A 204 17.77 -3.13 33.00
C GLY A 204 18.31 -3.01 31.58
N TRP A 205 19.64 -3.00 31.43
CA TRP A 205 20.31 -2.96 30.12
C TRP A 205 20.39 -4.34 29.43
N GLN A 206 20.38 -5.44 30.18
CA GLN A 206 20.45 -6.80 29.61
C GLN A 206 19.24 -7.21 28.75
N PRO A 207 17.98 -6.86 29.10
CA PRO A 207 16.83 -7.09 28.22
C PRO A 207 16.91 -6.30 26.89
N LEU A 208 17.61 -5.15 26.87
CA LEU A 208 17.72 -4.31 25.68
C LEU A 208 18.61 -4.94 24.60
N ASP A 209 19.69 -5.59 25.00
CA ASP A 209 20.62 -6.24 24.07
C ASP A 209 20.08 -7.58 23.52
N ALA A 210 19.26 -8.30 24.31
CA ALA A 210 18.64 -9.56 23.91
C ALA A 210 17.35 -9.39 23.08
N ALA A 211 16.70 -8.22 23.11
CA ALA A 211 15.42 -7.99 22.44
C ALA A 211 15.50 -8.16 20.91
N SER A 212 16.59 -7.70 20.27
CA SER A 212 16.71 -7.80 18.81
C SER A 212 16.89 -9.23 18.32
N SER A 213 17.63 -10.07 19.06
CA SER A 213 17.83 -11.48 18.72
C SER A 213 16.57 -12.30 19.02
N ARG A 214 15.89 -12.03 20.14
CA ARG A 214 14.59 -12.63 20.47
C ARG A 214 13.52 -12.31 19.44
N ALA A 215 13.37 -11.04 19.04
CA ALA A 215 12.41 -10.65 18.01
C ALA A 215 12.70 -11.37 16.68
N LYS A 216 13.98 -11.52 16.29
CA LYS A 216 14.35 -12.25 15.08
C LYS A 216 13.97 -13.74 15.18
N ALA A 217 14.23 -14.39 16.31
CA ALA A 217 13.83 -15.77 16.55
C ALA A 217 12.31 -15.93 16.51
N ALA A 218 11.58 -15.00 17.13
CA ALA A 218 10.12 -14.97 17.14
C ALA A 218 9.54 -14.86 15.72
N TRP A 219 10.06 -13.96 14.87
CA TRP A 219 9.63 -13.83 13.48
C TRP A 219 9.93 -15.08 12.64
N ALA A 220 11.05 -15.75 12.89
CA ALA A 220 11.40 -17.00 12.22
C ALA A 220 10.46 -18.14 12.63
N LEU A 221 10.15 -18.27 13.93
CA LEU A 221 9.20 -19.25 14.45
C LEU A 221 7.78 -18.99 13.93
N LEU A 222 7.35 -17.73 13.95
CA LEU A 222 6.05 -17.33 13.41
C LEU A 222 5.93 -17.65 11.91
N LEU A 223 6.98 -17.37 11.12
CA LEU A 223 7.00 -17.73 9.70
C LEU A 223 6.87 -19.24 9.51
N ARG A 224 7.60 -20.04 10.28
CA ARG A 224 7.52 -21.50 10.23
C ARG A 224 6.10 -21.97 10.52
N LYS A 225 5.51 -21.57 11.66
CA LYS A 225 4.13 -21.96 12.01
C LYS A 225 3.08 -21.44 11.02
N PHE A 226 3.32 -20.29 10.40
CA PHE A 226 2.38 -19.71 9.43
C PHE A 226 2.28 -20.54 8.13
N ILE A 227 3.40 -21.06 7.64
CA ILE A 227 3.43 -21.88 6.41
C ILE A 227 3.18 -23.37 6.67
N ASP A 228 3.27 -23.80 7.92
CA ASP A 228 3.03 -25.17 8.36
C ASP A 228 1.54 -25.52 8.21
N ASP A 229 1.24 -26.61 7.49
CA ASP A 229 -0.11 -27.10 7.27
C ASP A 229 -0.65 -27.93 8.43
N GLU A 230 0.22 -28.39 9.34
CA GLU A 230 -0.17 -29.08 10.57
C GLU A 230 -0.71 -28.10 11.63
N VAL A 231 -0.32 -26.82 11.55
CA VAL A 231 -0.82 -25.79 12.46
C VAL A 231 -2.24 -25.39 12.08
N ASN A 232 -3.19 -25.84 12.90
CA ASN A 232 -4.62 -25.58 12.74
C ASN A 232 -5.11 -24.52 13.73
N ILE A 233 -5.60 -23.41 13.21
CA ILE A 233 -6.14 -22.30 14.00
C ILE A 233 -7.66 -22.43 14.09
N ALA A 234 -8.18 -22.66 15.30
CA ALA A 234 -9.60 -22.70 15.58
C ALA A 234 -10.14 -21.30 15.89
N LEU A 235 -11.31 -20.97 15.36
CA LEU A 235 -12.06 -19.77 15.76
C LEU A 235 -12.58 -19.96 17.20
N PRO A 236 -12.80 -18.88 17.98
CA PRO A 236 -13.36 -18.96 19.32
C PRO A 236 -14.73 -19.65 19.34
N ASP A 237 -14.97 -20.56 20.29
CA ASP A 237 -16.27 -21.26 20.41
C ASP A 237 -17.43 -20.28 20.60
N GLU A 238 -17.21 -19.22 21.38
CA GLU A 238 -18.16 -18.12 21.59
C GLU A 238 -18.52 -17.40 20.28
N PHE A 239 -17.60 -17.35 19.31
CA PHE A 239 -17.89 -16.77 18.00
C PHE A 239 -18.87 -17.64 17.22
N LEU A 240 -18.72 -18.97 17.31
CA LEU A 240 -19.49 -19.97 16.58
C LEU A 240 -20.84 -20.30 17.23
N ALA A 241 -21.09 -19.79 18.44
CA ALA A 241 -22.33 -20.01 19.17
C ALA A 241 -23.54 -19.32 18.50
N GLU A 242 -24.70 -19.98 18.53
CA GLU A 242 -25.96 -19.43 17.99
C GLU A 242 -26.34 -18.08 18.63
N ASP A 243 -26.10 -17.93 19.93
CA ASP A 243 -26.32 -16.67 20.67
C ASP A 243 -25.52 -15.50 20.10
N MET A 244 -24.31 -15.76 19.58
CA MET A 244 -23.51 -14.71 18.94
C MET A 244 -24.12 -14.29 17.60
N GLN A 245 -24.58 -15.26 16.80
CA GLN A 245 -25.30 -14.99 15.55
C GLN A 245 -26.54 -14.13 15.82
N GLU A 246 -27.41 -14.55 16.75
CA GLU A 246 -28.63 -13.82 17.10
C GLU A 246 -28.34 -12.38 17.56
N LYS A 247 -27.35 -12.20 18.44
CA LYS A 247 -26.98 -10.88 18.95
C LYS A 247 -26.37 -9.96 17.90
N VAL A 248 -25.64 -10.49 16.92
CA VAL A 248 -25.07 -9.71 15.81
C VAL A 248 -26.15 -9.31 14.82
N ASP A 249 -26.99 -10.27 14.40
CA ASP A 249 -28.06 -10.04 13.45
C ASP A 249 -29.10 -9.08 14.01
N ALA A 250 -29.43 -9.17 15.30
CA ALA A 250 -30.31 -8.20 15.97
C ALA A 250 -29.76 -6.75 15.98
N LYS A 251 -28.43 -6.56 15.81
CA LYS A 251 -27.80 -5.23 15.81
C LYS A 251 -27.62 -4.64 14.42
N VAL A 252 -27.30 -5.47 13.43
CA VAL A 252 -26.86 -5.02 12.10
C VAL A 252 -27.86 -5.35 11.01
N GLY A 253 -28.73 -6.32 11.24
CA GLY A 253 -29.71 -6.83 10.29
C GLY A 253 -29.61 -8.35 10.16
N GLU A 254 -30.76 -8.99 9.93
CA GLU A 254 -30.87 -10.44 9.75
C GLU A 254 -29.95 -10.94 8.62
N GLY A 255 -29.22 -12.03 8.89
CA GLY A 255 -28.32 -12.66 7.92
C GLY A 255 -26.96 -11.99 7.77
N PHE A 256 -26.67 -10.90 8.51
CA PHE A 256 -25.38 -10.24 8.46
C PHE A 256 -24.24 -11.17 8.88
N TYR A 257 -24.42 -11.93 9.97
CA TYR A 257 -23.42 -12.86 10.48
C TYR A 257 -23.05 -13.90 9.40
N ASN A 258 -24.04 -14.61 8.85
CA ASN A 258 -23.78 -15.69 7.87
C ASN A 258 -23.11 -15.19 6.59
N ASN A 259 -23.42 -13.97 6.16
CA ASN A 259 -22.83 -13.38 4.95
C ASN A 259 -21.37 -12.93 5.15
N ASN A 260 -20.95 -12.63 6.38
CA ASN A 260 -19.66 -12.00 6.67
C ASN A 260 -18.74 -12.86 7.55
N ALA A 261 -19.23 -13.94 8.17
CA ALA A 261 -18.48 -14.85 9.04
C ALA A 261 -17.72 -15.95 8.29
N THR A 262 -17.64 -15.90 6.96
CA THR A 262 -16.99 -16.94 6.14
C THR A 262 -15.46 -16.78 6.16
N PHE A 263 -14.85 -17.04 7.32
CA PHE A 263 -13.41 -16.95 7.52
C PHE A 263 -12.75 -18.32 7.45
N ASN A 264 -11.59 -18.41 6.82
CA ASN A 264 -10.79 -19.62 6.81
C ASN A 264 -9.31 -19.34 7.14
N PRO A 265 -8.94 -19.27 8.43
CA PRO A 265 -7.54 -19.09 8.83
C PRO A 265 -6.63 -20.27 8.44
N ASN A 266 -7.19 -21.38 7.95
CA ASN A 266 -6.45 -22.57 7.53
C ASN A 266 -6.52 -22.78 6.00
N ASN A 267 -6.70 -21.69 5.25
CA ASN A 267 -6.74 -21.73 3.80
C ASN A 267 -5.41 -22.22 3.19
N GLY A 268 -5.39 -23.49 2.76
CA GLY A 268 -4.19 -24.16 2.25
C GLY A 268 -3.59 -23.52 0.98
N ASP A 269 -4.41 -22.84 0.17
CA ASP A 269 -3.90 -22.11 -1.00
C ASP A 269 -3.10 -20.87 -0.58
N ARG A 270 -3.46 -20.27 0.57
CA ARG A 270 -2.75 -19.12 1.14
C ARG A 270 -1.47 -19.55 1.84
N THR A 271 -1.49 -20.61 2.65
CA THR A 271 -0.31 -21.06 3.42
C THR A 271 0.85 -21.50 2.53
N LYS A 272 0.54 -22.08 1.37
CA LYS A 272 1.52 -22.50 0.34
C LYS A 272 2.15 -21.34 -0.44
N LEU A 273 1.68 -20.11 -0.29
CA LEU A 273 2.33 -18.96 -0.92
C LEU A 273 3.73 -18.76 -0.31
N ALA A 274 4.61 -18.10 -1.07
CA ALA A 274 6.00 -17.93 -0.69
C ALA A 274 6.24 -16.80 0.31
N TRP A 275 5.65 -16.96 1.49
CA TRP A 275 5.74 -16.03 2.60
C TRP A 275 7.18 -15.79 3.06
N ASN A 276 7.41 -14.61 3.62
CA ASN A 276 8.66 -14.23 4.25
C ASN A 276 8.38 -13.25 5.39
N GLU A 277 9.34 -13.04 6.28
CA GLU A 277 9.19 -12.18 7.45
C GLU A 277 8.72 -10.77 7.11
N THR A 278 9.21 -10.17 6.01
CA THR A 278 8.80 -8.81 5.62
C THR A 278 7.31 -8.75 5.24
N ARG A 279 6.80 -9.79 4.57
CA ARG A 279 5.38 -9.90 4.22
C ARG A 279 4.52 -10.19 5.44
N LEU A 280 4.95 -11.09 6.33
CA LEU A 280 4.25 -11.36 7.59
C LEU A 280 4.15 -10.11 8.47
N LYS A 281 5.23 -9.32 8.56
CA LYS A 281 5.20 -8.02 9.24
C LYS A 281 4.14 -7.09 8.67
N SER A 282 3.99 -7.06 7.34
CA SER A 282 2.94 -6.28 6.68
C SER A 282 1.54 -6.80 7.00
N VAL A 283 1.33 -8.12 7.04
CA VAL A 283 0.05 -8.74 7.42
C VAL A 283 -0.29 -8.36 8.86
N LEU A 284 0.65 -8.54 9.80
CA LEU A 284 0.46 -8.18 11.20
C LEU A 284 0.15 -6.70 11.36
N GLN A 285 0.88 -5.83 10.67
CA GLN A 285 0.67 -4.39 10.77
C GLN A 285 -0.71 -3.96 10.27
N VAL A 286 -1.24 -4.60 9.22
CA VAL A 286 -2.63 -4.38 8.77
C VAL A 286 -3.61 -4.80 9.88
N GLY A 287 -3.47 -6.01 10.42
CA GLY A 287 -4.33 -6.51 11.49
C GLY A 287 -4.31 -5.64 12.75
N VAL A 288 -3.12 -5.38 13.29
CA VAL A 288 -2.93 -4.58 14.52
C VAL A 288 -3.41 -3.14 14.32
N SER A 289 -3.10 -2.50 13.20
CA SER A 289 -3.55 -1.11 12.95
C SER A 289 -5.07 -1.00 12.86
N SER A 290 -5.74 -1.98 12.23
CA SER A 290 -7.21 -2.02 12.16
C SER A 290 -7.83 -2.29 13.53
N TYR A 291 -7.25 -3.24 14.28
CA TYR A 291 -7.67 -3.56 15.64
C TYR A 291 -7.51 -2.37 16.59
N GLU A 292 -6.36 -1.70 16.60
CA GLU A 292 -6.11 -0.51 17.43
C GLU A 292 -7.13 0.61 17.15
N LYS A 293 -7.42 0.89 15.86
CA LYS A 293 -8.41 1.90 15.47
C LYS A 293 -9.81 1.57 15.99
N MET A 294 -10.23 0.31 15.84
CA MET A 294 -11.51 -0.18 16.33
C MET A 294 -11.55 -0.08 17.86
N MET A 295 -10.50 -0.51 18.55
CA MET A 295 -10.43 -0.50 20.00
C MET A 295 -10.45 0.90 20.61
N VAL A 296 -9.84 1.90 19.95
CA VAL A 296 -9.92 3.31 20.40
C VAL A 296 -11.37 3.80 20.39
N LYS A 297 -12.15 3.48 19.34
CA LYS A 297 -13.57 3.85 19.27
C LYS A 297 -14.41 3.08 20.28
N TYR A 298 -14.14 1.79 20.40
CA TYR A 298 -14.80 0.91 21.35
C TYR A 298 -14.62 1.42 22.78
N GLN A 299 -13.38 1.75 23.19
CA GLN A 299 -13.09 2.28 24.52
C GLN A 299 -13.75 3.63 24.77
N LYS A 300 -13.70 4.55 23.80
CA LYS A 300 -14.31 5.89 23.93
C LYS A 300 -15.84 5.88 23.92
N GLY A 301 -16.47 4.76 23.55
CA GLY A 301 -17.94 4.71 23.40
C GLY A 301 -18.44 5.58 22.23
N THR A 302 -17.56 6.02 21.33
CA THR A 302 -17.94 6.85 20.17
C THR A 302 -18.45 5.94 19.07
N GLY A 303 -19.71 5.51 19.18
CA GLY A 303 -20.36 4.62 18.20
C GLY A 303 -21.73 4.07 18.62
N GLY A 304 -22.10 4.13 19.90
CA GLY A 304 -23.41 3.66 20.37
C GLY A 304 -24.45 4.78 20.44
N GLY A 305 -25.66 4.50 19.95
CA GLY A 305 -26.84 5.37 20.15
C GLY A 305 -27.32 5.40 21.61
N PRO A 306 -28.46 6.06 21.90
CA PRO A 306 -29.06 6.10 23.24
C PRO A 306 -29.32 4.66 23.74
N GLY A 307 -28.81 4.32 24.93
CA GLY A 307 -28.93 2.97 25.53
C GLY A 307 -27.74 2.03 25.30
N ALA A 308 -26.64 2.50 24.72
CA ALA A 308 -25.45 1.68 24.50
C ALA A 308 -24.73 1.31 25.82
N PRO A 309 -24.12 0.11 25.93
CA PRO A 309 -23.40 -0.35 27.12
C PRO A 309 -22.27 0.56 27.56
N GLN A 310 -21.76 1.40 26.66
CA GLN A 310 -20.74 2.40 26.96
C GLN A 310 -21.11 3.37 28.09
N ASN A 311 -22.41 3.52 28.38
CA ASN A 311 -22.92 4.37 29.44
C ASN A 311 -22.99 3.67 30.81
N PHE A 312 -22.83 2.34 30.86
CA PHE A 312 -23.17 1.54 32.05
C PHE A 312 -22.15 0.42 32.37
N ILE A 313 -21.29 0.03 31.42
CA ILE A 313 -20.40 -1.14 31.54
C ILE A 313 -19.00 -0.78 31.04
N ASP A 314 -17.99 -1.14 31.84
CA ASP A 314 -16.58 -1.02 31.45
C ASP A 314 -16.30 -1.78 30.14
N TRP A 315 -15.49 -1.21 29.26
CA TRP A 315 -15.28 -1.73 27.91
C TRP A 315 -14.74 -3.17 27.91
N GLN A 316 -14.04 -3.59 28.96
CA GLN A 316 -13.54 -4.97 29.10
C GLN A 316 -14.66 -5.99 29.31
N ASN A 317 -15.75 -5.58 29.95
CA ASN A 317 -16.88 -6.44 30.35
C ASN A 317 -18.04 -6.38 29.36
N ARG A 318 -17.93 -5.56 28.32
CA ARG A 318 -18.94 -5.51 27.25
C ARG A 318 -18.91 -6.80 26.44
N HIS A 319 -20.08 -7.20 25.96
CA HIS A 319 -20.22 -8.36 25.10
C HIS A 319 -19.55 -8.12 23.73
N GLU A 320 -18.99 -9.18 23.16
CA GLU A 320 -18.17 -9.19 21.95
C GLU A 320 -18.98 -8.77 20.74
N SER A 321 -20.28 -9.12 20.70
CA SER A 321 -21.21 -8.71 19.64
C SER A 321 -21.35 -7.19 19.48
N TYR A 322 -20.90 -6.37 20.44
CA TYR A 322 -20.91 -4.92 20.28
C TYR A 322 -19.78 -4.40 19.38
N ILE A 323 -18.75 -5.19 19.10
CA ILE A 323 -17.60 -4.77 18.26
C ILE A 323 -18.06 -4.33 16.86
N VAL A 324 -19.09 -4.97 16.31
CA VAL A 324 -19.66 -4.67 14.98
C VAL A 324 -20.18 -3.24 14.81
N ASN A 325 -20.44 -2.54 15.92
CA ASN A 325 -20.88 -1.14 15.89
C ASN A 325 -19.72 -0.15 15.73
N TYR A 326 -18.47 -0.59 15.93
CA TYR A 326 -17.28 0.27 15.97
C TYR A 326 -16.34 0.06 14.78
N THR A 327 -16.64 -0.91 13.94
CA THR A 327 -16.01 -1.12 12.63
C THR A 327 -16.47 -0.05 11.64
N ASN A 328 -15.53 0.60 10.94
CA ASN A 328 -15.82 1.59 9.90
C ASN A 328 -16.52 0.98 8.69
N GLN A 329 -16.13 -0.25 8.35
CA GLN A 329 -16.69 -1.03 7.25
C GLN A 329 -17.16 -2.35 7.85
N LYS A 330 -18.44 -2.38 8.26
CA LYS A 330 -19.01 -3.49 9.04
C LYS A 330 -18.71 -4.86 8.40
N GLU A 331 -18.86 -4.97 7.08
CA GLU A 331 -18.63 -6.20 6.32
C GLU A 331 -17.15 -6.62 6.28
N SER A 332 -16.24 -5.71 5.94
CA SER A 332 -14.82 -6.04 5.73
C SER A 332 -13.99 -6.14 7.02
N GLU A 333 -14.48 -5.58 8.13
CA GLU A 333 -13.80 -5.56 9.42
C GLU A 333 -14.44 -6.49 10.46
N PHE A 334 -15.45 -7.28 10.09
CA PHE A 334 -16.14 -8.18 11.03
C PHE A 334 -15.19 -9.19 11.71
N TYR A 335 -14.13 -9.59 11.01
CA TYR A 335 -13.06 -10.46 11.52
C TYR A 335 -12.35 -9.90 12.77
N LEU A 336 -12.40 -8.58 13.00
CA LEU A 336 -11.84 -7.97 14.20
C LEU A 336 -12.56 -8.40 15.48
N THR A 337 -13.79 -8.90 15.37
CA THR A 337 -14.54 -9.50 16.49
C THR A 337 -13.84 -10.77 16.98
N VAL A 338 -13.37 -11.62 16.05
CA VAL A 338 -12.59 -12.82 16.35
C VAL A 338 -11.27 -12.45 17.02
N VAL A 339 -10.59 -11.43 16.49
CA VAL A 339 -9.34 -10.92 17.08
C VAL A 339 -9.56 -10.40 18.50
N PHE A 340 -10.66 -9.67 18.74
CA PHE A 340 -11.02 -9.18 20.07
C PHE A 340 -11.26 -10.33 21.05
N MET A 341 -11.98 -11.38 20.64
CA MET A 341 -12.24 -12.57 21.47
C MET A 341 -10.94 -13.25 21.90
N TRP A 342 -10.02 -13.53 20.96
CA TRP A 342 -8.72 -14.10 21.31
C TRP A 342 -7.89 -13.17 22.22
N ASP A 343 -7.90 -11.86 21.95
CA ASP A 343 -7.17 -10.89 22.78
C ASP A 343 -7.75 -10.84 24.20
N LYS A 344 -9.08 -10.87 24.35
CA LYS A 344 -9.78 -10.90 25.64
C LYS A 344 -9.49 -12.18 26.43
N GLN A 345 -9.51 -13.35 25.78
CA GLN A 345 -9.17 -14.65 26.39
C GLN A 345 -7.77 -14.67 27.03
N HIS A 346 -6.87 -13.80 26.58
CA HIS A 346 -5.49 -13.74 27.06
C HIS A 346 -5.14 -12.45 27.80
N ASN A 347 -6.13 -11.70 28.30
CA ASN A 347 -5.94 -10.44 29.04
C ASN A 347 -5.33 -9.30 28.23
N PHE A 348 -5.73 -9.16 26.97
CA PHE A 348 -5.40 -8.07 26.06
C PHE A 348 -3.90 -7.86 25.75
N PRO A 349 -3.11 -8.89 25.41
CA PRO A 349 -1.69 -8.76 25.10
C PRO A 349 -1.40 -7.89 23.86
N LEU A 350 -2.37 -7.76 22.93
CA LEU A 350 -2.24 -6.89 21.77
C LEU A 350 -2.39 -5.41 22.13
N LYS A 351 -2.97 -5.07 23.29
CA LYS A 351 -3.01 -3.68 23.78
C LYS A 351 -1.79 -3.32 24.63
N PRO A 352 -1.33 -2.06 24.59
CA PRO A 352 -0.47 -1.55 25.64
C PRO A 352 -1.36 -1.32 26.88
N SER A 353 -1.17 -2.12 27.92
CA SER A 353 -1.63 -1.74 29.25
C SER A 353 -0.88 -0.46 29.62
N SER A 354 -1.56 0.69 29.61
CA SER A 354 -1.24 1.69 30.63
C SER A 354 -1.46 0.95 31.95
N GLY A 355 -0.38 0.60 32.64
CA GLY A 355 -0.48 -0.04 33.94
C GLY A 355 -1.41 0.76 34.85
N PRO A 356 -2.01 0.14 35.87
CA PRO A 356 -2.80 0.88 36.85
C PRO A 356 -1.95 2.06 37.35
N MET A 357 -2.51 3.27 37.29
CA MET A 357 -1.94 4.39 38.02
C MET A 357 -1.79 3.94 39.46
N LEU A 358 -0.57 4.05 40.00
CA LEU A 358 -0.31 3.80 41.41
C LEU A 358 -1.31 4.63 42.24
N PRO A 359 -1.96 4.04 43.26
CA PRO A 359 -2.78 4.81 44.18
C PRO A 359 -1.90 5.92 44.79
N GLY A 360 -2.29 7.18 44.64
CA GLY A 360 -1.57 8.33 45.20
C GLY A 360 -0.98 9.32 44.19
N VAL A 361 -1.28 9.21 42.90
CA VAL A 361 -0.96 10.27 41.90
C VAL A 361 -2.24 10.87 41.33
N GLY A 362 -3.19 11.20 42.23
CA GLY A 362 -4.14 12.26 41.96
C GLY A 362 -3.45 13.56 42.37
N ILE A 363 -3.34 14.50 41.44
CA ILE A 363 -3.03 15.89 41.81
C ILE A 363 -4.28 16.38 42.52
N GLU A 364 -4.22 16.43 43.85
CA GLU A 364 -5.18 17.19 44.65
C GLU A 364 -4.85 18.67 44.44
N ASP A 365 -5.75 19.37 43.75
CA ASP A 365 -5.76 20.83 43.71
C ASP A 365 -6.17 21.35 45.09
N GLU A 366 -5.21 21.73 45.93
CA GLU A 366 -5.43 22.61 47.08
C GLU A 366 -4.33 23.69 47.21
N ASP A 367 -4.77 24.93 46.95
CA ASP A 367 -4.42 26.25 47.51
C ASP A 367 -3.05 26.57 48.17
N PHE A 368 -2.49 27.67 47.68
CA PHE A 368 -1.89 28.82 48.39
C PHE A 368 -1.07 28.62 49.68
N GLY A 369 0.21 29.04 49.63
CA GLY A 369 0.94 29.53 50.81
C GLY A 369 2.45 29.57 50.68
N ASP A 370 3.02 30.77 50.71
CA ASP A 370 4.45 31.11 50.85
C ASP A 370 5.23 30.23 51.86
N THR A 371 6.53 30.02 51.63
CA THR A 371 7.64 30.67 52.38
C THR A 371 9.01 29.99 52.12
N PHE A 372 10.01 30.84 51.86
CA PHE A 372 11.48 30.71 51.94
C PHE A 372 12.12 29.52 52.71
N GLY A 373 13.31 29.10 52.24
CA GLY A 373 14.31 28.49 53.15
C GLY A 373 15.41 27.61 52.53
N GLU A 374 16.41 28.25 51.92
CA GLU A 374 17.86 27.99 51.99
C GLU A 374 18.45 26.68 52.61
N THR A 375 19.50 26.20 51.91
CA THR A 375 20.81 25.72 52.42
C THR A 375 21.21 24.22 52.43
N ASN A 376 22.40 24.02 51.83
CA ASN A 376 23.53 23.15 52.23
C ASN A 376 23.60 21.67 51.81
N THR A 377 24.33 21.45 50.71
CA THR A 377 25.39 20.41 50.59
C THR A 377 26.40 20.51 51.75
N PRO A 378 27.05 19.41 52.18
CA PRO A 378 28.31 19.04 51.54
C PRO A 378 28.67 17.53 51.47
N GLN A 379 29.31 17.19 50.35
CA GLN A 379 30.32 16.12 50.12
C GLN A 379 31.55 16.31 51.07
N PRO A 380 32.70 15.59 50.97
CA PRO A 380 33.12 14.37 50.24
C PRO A 380 33.89 13.39 51.20
N ALA A 381 34.59 12.31 50.81
CA ALA A 381 35.90 12.36 50.15
C ALA A 381 36.60 10.97 50.09
N ASN A 382 37.35 10.80 48.99
CA ASN A 382 38.70 10.21 48.87
C ASN A 382 38.88 8.68 49.05
N THR A 383 39.74 7.97 48.33
CA THR A 383 40.88 8.21 47.40
C THR A 383 41.25 6.82 46.83
N SER A 384 41.97 6.54 45.73
CA SER A 384 43.14 7.18 45.10
C SER A 384 43.58 6.39 43.85
N THR A 385 44.02 7.12 42.81
CA THR A 385 45.27 6.92 42.00
C THR A 385 45.34 5.69 41.06
N THR A 386 45.56 5.83 39.74
CA THR A 386 46.84 6.29 39.15
C THR A 386 46.69 6.75 37.69
N GLN A 387 47.41 7.83 37.36
CA GLN A 387 47.49 8.49 36.05
C GLN A 387 48.41 7.75 35.07
N SER A 388 48.14 7.92 33.76
CA SER A 388 49.19 8.04 32.74
C SER A 388 48.72 8.96 31.62
N ARG A 389 49.51 10.02 31.41
CA ARG A 389 49.37 11.04 30.36
C ARG A 389 49.82 10.48 29.00
N SER A 390 49.09 10.80 27.94
CA SER A 390 49.68 11.08 26.63
C SER A 390 48.85 12.15 25.92
N ASP A 391 49.40 13.34 25.86
CA ASP A 391 48.90 14.45 25.05
C ASP A 391 48.97 14.11 23.56
N LYS A 392 47.81 14.11 22.89
CA LYS A 392 47.74 14.38 21.44
C LYS A 392 46.54 15.28 21.16
N ARG A 393 46.86 16.52 20.78
CA ARG A 393 45.98 17.52 20.17
C ARG A 393 45.02 16.86 19.17
N ASN A 394 43.72 17.06 19.33
CA ASN A 394 42.78 17.05 18.22
C ASN A 394 41.66 18.07 18.42
N LYS A 395 41.42 18.82 17.34
CA LYS A 395 40.44 19.91 17.18
C LYS A 395 39.02 19.52 17.62
N PRO A 396 38.22 20.46 18.17
CA PRO A 396 36.82 20.20 18.45
C PRO A 396 36.04 20.09 17.13
N SER A 397 35.41 18.93 16.88
CA SER A 397 34.51 18.75 15.74
C SER A 397 33.14 19.32 16.07
N ALA A 398 32.93 20.61 15.77
CA ALA A 398 31.63 21.28 15.79
C ALA A 398 30.65 20.82 14.67
N GLY A 399 30.79 19.57 14.19
CA GLY A 399 30.03 19.02 13.05
C GLY A 399 28.93 18.01 13.43
N ALA A 400 28.90 17.54 14.67
CA ALA A 400 27.91 16.55 15.12
C ALA A 400 26.62 17.21 15.63
N ASP A 401 26.73 18.33 16.36
CA ASP A 401 25.57 19.01 16.97
C ASP A 401 24.69 19.77 15.97
N ILE A 402 25.25 20.25 14.87
CA ILE A 402 24.45 20.91 13.82
C ILE A 402 23.58 19.88 13.08
N SER A 403 24.05 18.64 12.93
CA SER A 403 23.31 17.58 12.22
C SER A 403 22.17 16.99 13.05
N SER A 404 22.35 16.89 14.38
CA SER A 404 21.27 16.51 15.31
C SER A 404 20.26 17.65 15.47
N ALA A 405 20.72 18.89 15.60
CA ALA A 405 19.85 20.07 15.65
C ALA A 405 19.03 20.23 14.36
N ILE A 406 19.64 20.07 13.17
CA ILE A 406 18.91 20.11 11.89
C ILE A 406 17.91 18.95 11.78
N LYS A 407 18.25 17.73 12.22
CA LYS A 407 17.28 16.60 12.23
C LYS A 407 16.11 16.87 13.19
N GLN A 408 16.36 17.43 14.36
CA GLN A 408 15.32 17.81 15.31
C GLN A 408 14.44 18.93 14.76
N LEU A 409 15.03 19.95 14.11
CA LEU A 409 14.29 21.04 13.46
C LEU A 409 13.45 20.55 12.27
N THR A 410 13.97 19.60 11.47
CA THR A 410 13.24 19.02 10.33
C THR A 410 12.09 18.12 10.79
N THR A 411 12.30 17.37 11.87
CA THR A 411 11.27 16.50 12.47
C THR A 411 10.20 17.35 13.16
N ALA A 412 10.58 18.41 13.86
CA ALA A 412 9.65 19.38 14.47
C ALA A 412 8.83 20.14 13.41
N ARG A 413 9.45 20.53 12.28
CA ARG A 413 8.74 21.16 11.15
C ARG A 413 7.75 20.23 10.45
N GLN A 414 8.13 18.96 10.23
CA GLN A 414 7.22 17.96 9.65
C GLN A 414 6.05 17.62 10.57
N LYS A 415 6.30 17.53 11.88
CA LYS A 415 5.26 17.31 12.88
C LYS A 415 4.29 18.50 12.94
N SER A 416 4.84 19.72 12.96
CA SER A 416 4.08 20.98 12.92
C SER A 416 3.18 21.09 11.69
N THR A 417 3.65 20.71 10.49
CA THR A 417 2.82 20.75 9.26
C THR A 417 1.73 19.67 9.25
N THR A 418 2.01 18.44 9.73
CA THR A 418 0.97 17.41 9.86
C THR A 418 -0.05 17.71 10.94
N ASP A 419 0.36 18.38 12.02
CA ASP A 419 -0.51 18.80 13.12
C ASP A 419 -1.37 20.01 12.69
N LEU A 420 -0.81 20.94 11.88
CA LEU A 420 -1.58 22.00 11.20
C LEU A 420 -2.64 21.42 10.25
N ILE A 421 -2.31 20.38 9.48
CA ILE A 421 -3.28 19.71 8.60
C ILE A 421 -4.37 19.01 9.41
N LYS A 422 -4.03 18.33 10.51
CA LYS A 422 -5.03 17.72 11.39
C LYS A 422 -5.93 18.76 12.06
N ALA A 423 -5.38 19.90 12.49
CA ALA A 423 -6.15 20.99 13.06
C ALA A 423 -7.07 21.67 12.03
N LEU A 424 -6.59 21.85 10.79
CA LEU A 424 -7.37 22.46 9.69
C LEU A 424 -8.44 21.53 9.11
N VAL A 425 -8.21 20.21 9.14
CA VAL A 425 -9.13 19.19 8.59
C VAL A 425 -10.15 18.72 9.63
N ASN A 426 -9.80 18.68 10.93
CA ASN A 426 -10.66 18.14 11.98
C ASN A 426 -11.35 19.21 12.86
N GLY A 427 -11.40 20.47 12.42
CA GLY A 427 -12.08 21.53 13.17
C GLY A 427 -13.52 21.15 13.51
N GLU A 428 -13.78 21.04 14.81
CA GLU A 428 -14.97 20.51 15.48
C GLU A 428 -16.28 21.08 14.95
N THR A 429 -17.22 20.18 14.61
CA THR A 429 -18.62 20.49 14.36
C THR A 429 -19.37 20.51 15.68
N SER A 430 -19.49 21.70 16.29
CA SER A 430 -20.35 21.92 17.46
C SER A 430 -21.17 23.20 17.31
N ALA A 431 -22.48 23.03 17.52
CA ALA A 431 -23.59 23.99 17.59
C ALA A 431 -23.95 24.78 16.30
N GLU A 432 -25.25 25.04 16.13
CA GLU A 432 -25.84 25.85 15.04
C GLU A 432 -25.28 27.28 15.07
N LYS A 433 -24.13 27.48 14.46
CA LYS A 433 -23.57 28.82 14.18
C LYS A 433 -24.38 29.50 13.08
N SER A 434 -24.57 30.82 13.22
CA SER A 434 -25.18 31.66 12.20
C SER A 434 -24.41 31.57 10.87
N THR A 435 -25.08 31.81 9.73
CA THR A 435 -24.44 31.76 8.40
C THR A 435 -23.24 32.73 8.31
N SER A 436 -23.37 33.90 8.93
CA SER A 436 -22.30 34.90 9.05
C SER A 436 -21.07 34.36 9.78
N ASP A 437 -21.25 33.70 10.94
CA ASP A 437 -20.12 33.14 11.70
C ASP A 437 -19.39 32.03 10.92
N LYS A 438 -20.12 31.22 10.16
CA LYS A 438 -19.56 30.18 9.28
C LYS A 438 -18.73 30.80 8.14
N GLN A 439 -19.19 31.90 7.56
CA GLN A 439 -18.46 32.63 6.52
C GLN A 439 -17.14 33.22 7.07
N TYR A 440 -17.18 33.88 8.24
CA TYR A 440 -15.97 34.43 8.88
C TYR A 440 -14.94 33.34 9.23
N GLU A 441 -15.40 32.22 9.77
CA GLU A 441 -14.53 31.09 10.09
C GLU A 441 -13.88 30.50 8.83
N MET A 442 -14.63 30.36 7.73
CA MET A 442 -14.10 29.87 6.47
C MET A 442 -13.10 30.84 5.83
N VAL A 443 -13.35 32.15 5.88
CA VAL A 443 -12.38 33.16 5.42
C VAL A 443 -11.08 33.08 6.23
N GLY A 444 -11.17 32.91 7.55
CA GLY A 444 -10.02 32.68 8.44
C GLY A 444 -9.22 31.44 8.03
N ARG A 445 -9.89 30.29 7.87
CA ARG A 445 -9.26 29.04 7.42
C ARG A 445 -8.61 29.18 6.04
N ILE A 446 -9.24 29.89 5.10
CA ILE A 446 -8.67 30.16 3.76
C ILE A 446 -7.39 30.99 3.87
N SER A 447 -7.37 32.01 4.74
CA SER A 447 -6.17 32.82 5.00
C SER A 447 -5.02 31.98 5.55
N ASP A 448 -5.30 31.13 6.54
CA ASP A 448 -4.30 30.24 7.15
C ASP A 448 -3.75 29.22 6.15
N MET A 449 -4.62 28.64 5.30
CA MET A 449 -4.19 27.74 4.23
C MET A 449 -3.31 28.45 3.20
N ARG A 450 -3.60 29.70 2.83
CA ARG A 450 -2.73 30.48 1.91
C ARG A 450 -1.34 30.70 2.52
N LYS A 451 -1.28 31.02 3.82
CA LYS A 451 -0.02 31.18 4.54
C LYS A 451 0.77 29.87 4.56
N ALA A 452 0.13 28.75 4.90
CA ALA A 452 0.75 27.43 4.91
C ALA A 452 1.23 26.97 3.52
N ILE A 453 0.48 27.27 2.44
CA ILE A 453 0.91 27.01 1.06
C ILE A 453 2.19 27.78 0.74
N LYS A 454 2.27 29.07 1.09
CA LYS A 454 3.45 29.91 0.86
C LYS A 454 4.68 29.39 1.63
N GLU A 455 4.49 28.99 2.89
CA GLU A 455 5.55 28.37 3.70
C GLU A 455 6.03 27.05 3.08
N SER A 456 5.11 26.19 2.63
CA SER A 456 5.45 24.95 1.93
C SER A 456 6.19 25.18 0.60
N GLU A 457 5.83 26.20 -0.16
CA GLU A 457 6.53 26.56 -1.40
C GLU A 457 7.96 27.05 -1.13
N ASN A 458 8.17 27.81 -0.06
CA ASN A 458 9.51 28.23 0.38
C ASN A 458 10.37 27.03 0.79
N ASP A 459 9.82 26.09 1.55
CA ASP A 459 10.52 24.87 1.99
C ASP A 459 10.91 23.96 0.81
N ILE A 460 10.04 23.84 -0.21
CA ILE A 460 10.33 23.12 -1.45
C ILE A 460 11.50 23.78 -2.19
N ASN A 461 11.50 25.11 -2.27
CA ASN A 461 12.57 25.86 -2.93
C ASN A 461 13.90 25.74 -2.19
N GLU A 462 13.89 25.78 -0.85
CA GLU A 462 15.08 25.53 -0.03
C GLU A 462 15.63 24.12 -0.23
N SER A 463 14.74 23.11 -0.28
CA SER A 463 15.11 21.72 -0.53
C SER A 463 15.68 21.52 -1.94
N LYS A 464 15.13 22.20 -2.95
CA LYS A 464 15.68 22.23 -4.33
C LYS A 464 17.07 22.89 -4.37
N ALA A 465 17.28 23.97 -3.64
CA ALA A 465 18.59 24.61 -3.53
C ALA A 465 19.62 23.70 -2.83
N LYS A 466 19.20 23.03 -1.75
CA LYS A 466 20.02 22.03 -1.04
C LYS A 466 20.40 20.85 -1.93
N ARG A 467 19.48 20.38 -2.78
CA ARG A 467 19.76 19.35 -3.79
C ARG A 467 20.88 19.80 -4.73
N ARG A 468 20.80 21.01 -5.29
CA ARG A 468 21.83 21.55 -6.19
C ARG A 468 23.21 21.60 -5.51
N ARG A 469 23.28 22.11 -4.27
CA ARG A 469 24.52 22.14 -3.49
C ARG A 469 25.12 20.76 -3.24
N ILE A 470 24.29 19.73 -3.03
CA ILE A 470 24.74 18.34 -2.86
C ILE A 470 25.19 17.71 -4.19
N GLU A 471 24.51 18.03 -5.29
CA GLU A 471 24.88 17.56 -6.63
C GLU A 471 26.22 18.11 -7.09
N GLU A 472 26.54 19.35 -6.70
CA GLU A 472 27.81 20.03 -6.91
C GLU A 472 28.90 19.52 -5.96
N LYS A 473 28.64 19.47 -4.65
CA LYS A 473 29.61 19.03 -3.63
C LYS A 473 30.07 17.57 -3.77
N TYR A 474 29.27 16.72 -4.39
CA TYR A 474 29.58 15.30 -4.60
C TYR A 474 29.62 14.93 -6.08
N ALA A 475 30.03 15.86 -6.96
CA ALA A 475 30.20 15.59 -8.39
C ALA A 475 31.09 14.35 -8.64
N ASP A 476 32.16 14.19 -7.85
CA ASP A 476 33.17 13.13 -8.01
C ASP A 476 32.88 11.83 -7.22
N ASP A 477 31.83 11.79 -6.38
CA ASP A 477 31.43 10.61 -5.60
C ASP A 477 29.95 10.24 -5.90
N PRO A 478 29.69 9.51 -7.00
CA PRO A 478 28.32 9.21 -7.45
C PRO A 478 27.54 8.35 -6.44
N ARG A 479 28.23 7.54 -5.62
CA ARG A 479 27.58 6.70 -4.60
C ARG A 479 27.05 7.52 -3.43
N LYS A 480 27.82 8.48 -2.91
CA LYS A 480 27.35 9.38 -1.85
C LYS A 480 26.34 10.41 -2.36
N LYS A 481 26.53 10.90 -3.60
CA LYS A 481 25.57 11.77 -4.31
C LYS A 481 24.20 11.10 -4.41
N GLY A 482 24.17 9.86 -4.91
CA GLY A 482 22.92 9.11 -5.10
C GLY A 482 22.10 8.93 -3.82
N LYS A 483 22.73 8.56 -2.70
CA LYS A 483 22.03 8.38 -1.41
C LYS A 483 21.44 9.70 -0.88
N LYS A 484 22.20 10.80 -0.93
CA LYS A 484 21.75 12.10 -0.40
C LYS A 484 20.69 12.76 -1.28
N VAL A 485 20.85 12.69 -2.60
CA VAL A 485 19.87 13.21 -3.56
C VAL A 485 18.54 12.46 -3.47
N LYS A 486 18.57 11.12 -3.34
CA LYS A 486 17.35 10.32 -3.13
C LYS A 486 16.57 10.75 -1.88
N LYS A 487 17.26 11.04 -0.78
CA LYS A 487 16.62 11.54 0.45
C LYS A 487 15.96 12.90 0.25
N ILE A 488 16.66 13.86 -0.38
CA ILE A 488 16.12 15.19 -0.64
C ILE A 488 14.94 15.14 -1.63
N ASN A 489 15.01 14.29 -2.65
CA ASN A 489 13.88 14.11 -3.58
C ASN A 489 12.64 13.52 -2.88
N TYR A 490 12.84 12.63 -1.91
CA TYR A 490 11.73 12.14 -1.08
C TYR A 490 11.11 13.27 -0.25
N GLU A 491 11.92 14.11 0.39
CA GLU A 491 11.46 15.29 1.16
C GLU A 491 10.67 16.27 0.27
N ILE A 492 11.19 16.61 -0.91
CA ILE A 492 10.50 17.46 -1.90
C ILE A 492 9.14 16.85 -2.29
N LYS A 493 9.11 15.54 -2.58
CA LYS A 493 7.86 14.87 -2.97
C LYS A 493 6.81 14.90 -1.87
N GLN A 494 7.21 14.70 -0.60
CA GLN A 494 6.27 14.77 0.53
C GLN A 494 5.71 16.19 0.69
N GLN A 495 6.55 17.22 0.56
CA GLN A 495 6.11 18.62 0.63
C GLN A 495 5.20 19.01 -0.54
N GLU A 496 5.47 18.50 -1.75
CA GLU A 496 4.60 18.72 -2.90
C GLU A 496 3.20 18.10 -2.69
N ILE A 497 3.12 16.89 -2.13
CA ILE A 497 1.84 16.26 -1.78
C ILE A 497 1.06 17.11 -0.76
N VAL A 498 1.73 17.61 0.28
CA VAL A 498 1.12 18.49 1.28
C VAL A 498 0.58 19.77 0.64
N ARG A 499 1.38 20.43 -0.21
CA ARG A 499 0.98 21.65 -0.92
C ARG A 499 -0.26 21.43 -1.79
N GLU A 500 -0.29 20.34 -2.58
CA GLU A 500 -1.44 20.04 -3.44
C GLU A 500 -2.70 19.71 -2.64
N THR A 501 -2.55 19.04 -1.49
CA THR A 501 -3.66 18.77 -0.57
C THR A 501 -4.23 20.08 -0.04
N LEU A 502 -3.39 20.99 0.46
CA LEU A 502 -3.80 22.30 0.96
C LEU A 502 -4.48 23.14 -0.14
N LYS A 503 -3.97 23.13 -1.38
CA LYS A 503 -4.60 23.82 -2.52
C LYS A 503 -6.00 23.26 -2.82
N THR A 504 -6.14 21.94 -2.80
CA THR A 504 -7.42 21.26 -3.06
C THR A 504 -8.44 21.58 -1.97
N THR A 505 -8.05 21.48 -0.70
CA THR A 505 -8.91 21.81 0.45
C THR A 505 -9.30 23.28 0.45
N MET A 506 -8.36 24.21 0.18
CA MET A 506 -8.66 25.63 0.06
C MET A 506 -9.69 25.92 -1.06
N MET A 507 -9.59 25.22 -2.19
CA MET A 507 -10.55 25.34 -3.29
C MET A 507 -11.94 24.86 -2.88
N GLN A 508 -12.04 23.77 -2.09
CA GLN A 508 -13.31 23.29 -1.53
C GLN A 508 -13.94 24.33 -0.60
N TYR A 509 -13.18 24.87 0.37
CA TYR A 509 -13.67 25.93 1.26
C TYR A 509 -14.07 27.20 0.50
N THR A 510 -13.34 27.56 -0.56
CA THR A 510 -13.70 28.71 -1.40
C THR A 510 -15.02 28.47 -2.15
N LYS A 511 -15.27 27.24 -2.60
CA LYS A 511 -16.52 26.86 -3.26
C LYS A 511 -17.70 26.88 -2.27
N GLU A 512 -17.49 26.38 -1.06
CA GLU A 512 -18.52 26.40 -0.02
C GLU A 512 -18.85 27.82 0.45
N LEU A 513 -17.83 28.68 0.58
CA LEU A 513 -18.04 30.09 0.89
C LEU A 513 -18.89 30.81 -0.17
N ARG A 514 -18.69 30.50 -1.46
CA ARG A 514 -19.55 31.03 -2.53
C ARG A 514 -20.99 30.53 -2.40
N ARG A 515 -21.17 29.23 -2.11
CA ARG A 515 -22.50 28.63 -1.91
C ARG A 515 -23.28 29.33 -0.79
N LEU A 516 -22.64 29.60 0.35
CA LEU A 516 -23.26 30.33 1.46
C LEU A 516 -23.61 31.78 1.10
N ASN A 517 -22.75 32.47 0.36
CA ASN A 517 -23.04 33.83 -0.09
C ASN A 517 -24.22 33.88 -1.09
N ASP A 518 -24.38 32.84 -1.91
CA ASP A 518 -25.51 32.73 -2.84
C ASP A 518 -26.83 32.39 -2.10
N GLU A 519 -26.76 31.60 -1.02
CA GLU A 519 -27.91 31.27 -0.16
C GLU A 519 -28.43 32.49 0.64
N ASP A 520 -27.54 33.36 1.13
CA ASP A 520 -27.93 34.59 1.86
C ASP A 520 -28.58 35.64 0.93
N ASN A 521 -28.27 35.63 -0.37
CA ASN A 521 -28.86 36.57 -1.34
C ASN A 521 -30.24 36.16 -1.85
N ASN A 522 -30.60 34.87 -1.80
CA ASN A 522 -31.91 34.37 -2.27
C ASN A 522 -32.97 34.30 -1.16
N GLY A 523 -32.61 34.58 0.10
CA GLY A 523 -33.53 34.52 1.25
C GLY A 523 -34.30 35.81 1.55
N ASN A 524 -34.17 36.85 0.72
CA ASN A 524 -34.69 38.20 1.03
C ASN A 524 -35.81 38.69 0.11
N ASP A 525 -36.41 37.82 -0.72
CA ASP A 525 -37.45 38.21 -1.70
C ASP A 525 -38.89 37.76 -1.33
N ASP A 526 -39.12 37.16 -0.16
CA ASP A 526 -40.46 36.77 0.31
C ASP A 526 -40.87 37.52 1.59
N SER A 527 -41.10 38.84 1.48
CA SER A 527 -41.85 39.60 2.48
C SER A 527 -42.36 40.93 1.90
N ASP A 528 -43.38 40.89 1.05
CA ASP A 528 -44.39 41.96 1.05
C ASP A 528 -45.74 41.47 0.50
N CYS A 529 -46.60 41.02 1.41
CA CYS A 529 -48.03 40.84 1.18
C CYS A 529 -48.77 41.21 2.46
N SER A 530 -49.22 42.46 2.57
CA SER A 530 -50.46 42.80 3.27
C SER A 530 -51.04 44.12 2.76
N ASP A 531 -52.02 43.97 1.87
CA ASP A 531 -53.33 44.63 1.80
C ASP A 531 -53.50 46.12 2.12
N GLY A 532 -54.07 46.85 1.16
CA GLY A 532 -54.67 48.15 1.42
C GLY A 532 -55.28 48.89 0.21
N ASN A 533 -56.52 48.52 -0.13
CA ASN A 533 -57.61 49.44 -0.48
C ASN A 533 -57.81 49.90 -1.96
N SER A 534 -58.85 49.32 -2.55
CA SER A 534 -59.96 49.94 -3.31
C SER A 534 -59.73 51.03 -4.37
N SER A 535 -60.23 50.74 -5.58
CA SER A 535 -61.31 51.45 -6.30
C SER A 535 -60.96 51.93 -7.71
N SER A 536 -61.86 51.58 -8.65
CA SER A 536 -62.17 52.22 -9.94
C SER A 536 -61.06 52.26 -10.99
N SER A 537 -61.24 52.11 -12.28
CA SER A 537 -62.36 51.85 -13.20
C SER A 537 -61.73 52.03 -14.58
N GLU A 538 -62.23 51.32 -15.60
CA GLU A 538 -62.11 51.69 -17.02
C GLU A 538 -60.69 51.67 -17.61
N ASP A 539 -60.45 51.50 -18.91
CA ASP A 539 -61.15 51.00 -20.09
C ASP A 539 -60.07 51.05 -21.18
N SER A 540 -60.23 50.24 -22.22
CA SER A 540 -59.73 50.46 -23.58
C SER A 540 -58.20 50.56 -23.86
N THR A 541 -57.61 49.61 -24.59
CA THR A 541 -57.39 49.56 -26.07
C THR A 541 -56.26 50.45 -26.61
N ILE A 542 -55.55 49.90 -27.62
CA ILE A 542 -54.69 50.57 -28.65
C ILE A 542 -53.23 50.78 -28.17
N GLU A 543 -52.17 50.33 -28.84
CA GLU A 543 -51.88 49.78 -30.18
C GLU A 543 -50.63 48.87 -30.10
#